data_AF-A0A918HGP3-F1
#
_entry.id   AF-A0A918HGP3-F1
#
_cell.length_a   1.000
_cell.length_b   1.000
_cell.length_c   1.000
_cell.angle_alpha   90.00
_cell.angle_beta   90.00
_cell.angle_gamma   90.00
#
_symmetry.space_group_name_H-M   'P 1'
#
loop_
_entity.id
_entity.type
_entity.pdbx_description
1 polymer ?
#
loop_
_entity_poly.entity_id
_entity_poly.type
_entity_poly.pdbx_seq_one_letter_code
_entity_poly.pdbx_strand_id
1 'polypeptide(L)' 'MDRSRLDGLASSITGRGQVEREPVFRELRELGLSPIEAIYVASRVLGLSLPEAKTAIYASAAWRDQQEDWQRLQSGLEE' A
#
# COMPACT_ATOMS: atom_id res chain seq x y z
N MET A 1 8.17 -7.03 -10.34
CA MET A 1 7.66 -7.13 -8.96
C MET A 1 7.97 -8.51 -8.44
N ASP A 2 8.80 -8.61 -7.40
CA ASP A 2 9.23 -9.89 -6.84
C ASP A 2 8.26 -10.33 -5.73
N ARG A 3 7.32 -11.23 -6.06
CA ARG A 3 6.23 -11.60 -5.15
C ARG A 3 6.72 -12.30 -3.89
N SER A 4 7.71 -13.18 -4.00
CA SER A 4 8.27 -13.92 -2.87
C SER A 4 8.89 -12.99 -1.84
N ARG A 5 9.60 -11.95 -2.28
CA ARG A 5 10.11 -10.90 -1.38
C ARG A 5 8.98 -10.17 -0.66
N LEU A 6 7.90 -9.84 -1.35
CA LEU A 6 6.78 -9.08 -0.78
C LEU A 6 5.91 -9.91 0.17
N ASP A 7 5.68 -11.19 -0.13
CA ASP A 7 5.03 -12.12 0.80
C ASP A 7 5.88 -12.29 2.07
N GLY A 8 7.21 -12.40 1.93
CA GLY A 8 8.13 -12.44 3.08
C GLY A 8 8.07 -11.18 3.94
N LEU A 9 8.00 -10.01 3.30
CA LEU A 9 7.82 -8.73 4.00
C LEU A 9 6.47 -8.67 4.71
N ALA A 10 5.38 -9.09 4.05
CA ALA A 10 4.05 -9.13 4.64
C ALA A 10 4.03 -10.04 5.88
N SER A 11 4.58 -11.26 5.79
CA SER A 11 4.71 -12.15 6.95
C SER A 11 5.55 -11.54 8.07
N SER A 12 6.62 -10.80 7.75
CA SER A 12 7.44 -10.12 8.76
C SER A 12 6.70 -8.97 9.46
N ILE A 13 5.83 -8.23 8.76
CA ILE A 13 5.02 -7.16 9.37
C ILE A 13 3.91 -7.77 10.23
N THR A 14 3.19 -8.78 9.72
CA THR A 14 2.16 -9.50 10.47
C THR A 14 2.72 -10.19 11.72
N GLY A 15 3.91 -10.79 11.61
CA GLY A 15 4.60 -11.44 12.74
C GLY A 15 5.04 -10.49 13.85
N ARG A 16 5.16 -9.19 13.56
CA ARG A 16 5.43 -8.14 14.58
C ARG A 16 4.17 -7.69 15.34
N GLY A 17 2.99 -8.21 14.98
CA GLY A 17 1.72 -7.87 15.62
C GLY A 17 1.21 -6.46 15.27
N GLN A 18 1.76 -5.84 14.23
CA GLN A 18 1.39 -4.49 13.80
C GLN A 18 0.14 -4.57 12.90
N VAL A 19 -1.05 -4.38 13.50
CA VAL A 19 -2.35 -4.50 12.81
C VAL A 19 -2.97 -3.13 12.48
N GLU A 20 -2.40 -2.07 13.03
CA GLU A 20 -2.89 -0.71 12.77
C GLU A 20 -2.52 -0.27 11.36
N ARG A 21 -3.51 0.25 10.62
CA ARG A 21 -3.39 0.58 9.20
C ARG A 21 -2.34 1.67 8.94
N GLU A 22 -2.39 2.75 9.71
CA GLU A 22 -1.52 3.91 9.52
C GLU A 22 -0.03 3.61 9.75
N PRO A 23 0.36 2.90 10.82
CA PRO A 23 1.74 2.43 11.00
C PRO A 23 2.20 1.52 9.87
N VAL A 24 1.35 0.61 9.37
CA VAL A 24 1.68 -0.25 8.23
C VAL A 24 1.94 0.61 6.98
N PHE A 25 1.06 1.56 6.66
CA PHE A 25 1.24 2.41 5.48
C PHE A 25 2.50 3.28 5.57
N ARG A 26 2.80 3.85 6.75
CA ARG A 26 4.03 4.61 6.96
C ARG A 26 5.27 3.74 6.74
N GLU A 27 5.30 2.55 7.33
CA GLU A 27 6.42 1.63 7.18
C GLU A 27 6.64 1.23 5.72
N LEU A 28 5.58 0.94 4.97
CA LEU A 28 5.68 0.63 3.54
C LEU A 28 6.29 1.80 2.73
N ARG A 29 5.99 3.03 3.12
CA ARG A 29 6.55 4.25 2.50
C ARG A 29 8.03 4.41 2.85
N GLU A 30 8.39 4.20 4.11
CA GLU A 30 9.77 4.28 4.62
C GLU A 30 10.68 3.20 4.01
N LEU A 31 10.11 2.04 3.70
CA LEU A 31 10.81 0.97 2.97
C LEU A 31 11.03 1.28 1.48
N GLY A 32 10.54 2.41 0.98
CA GLY A 32 10.72 2.84 -0.40
C GLY A 32 9.98 1.98 -1.42
N LEU A 33 8.91 1.29 -1.00
CA LEU A 33 8.11 0.47 -1.91
C LEU A 33 7.40 1.35 -2.94
N SER A 34 7.23 0.83 -4.15
CA SER A 34 6.32 1.45 -5.12
C SER A 34 4.87 1.34 -4.62
N PRO A 35 3.95 2.19 -5.11
CA PRO A 35 2.54 2.13 -4.72
C PRO A 35 1.92 0.75 -4.97
N ILE A 36 2.28 0.08 -6.08
CA ILE A 36 1.78 -1.26 -6.42
C ILE A 36 2.26 -2.30 -5.39
N GLU A 37 3.53 -2.21 -4.99
CA GLU A 37 4.11 -3.08 -3.96
C GLU A 37 3.51 -2.83 -2.59
N ALA A 38 3.30 -1.57 -2.23
CA ALA A 38 2.65 -1.21 -0.98
C ALA A 38 1.20 -1.73 -0.94
N ILE A 39 0.42 -1.59 -2.02
CA ILE A 39 -0.95 -2.12 -2.12
C ILE A 39 -0.97 -3.62 -1.93
N TYR A 40 -0.05 -4.33 -2.59
CA TYR A 40 0.06 -5.77 -2.47
C TYR A 40 0.38 -6.19 -1.02
N VAL A 41 1.40 -5.61 -0.41
CA VAL A 41 1.80 -5.95 0.98
C VAL A 41 0.71 -5.57 1.97
N ALA A 42 0.09 -4.39 1.82
CA ALA A 42 -1.03 -3.97 2.67
C ALA A 42 -2.22 -4.91 2.58
N SER A 43 -2.57 -5.40 1.39
CA SER A 43 -3.66 -6.38 1.22
C SER A 43 -3.40 -7.65 2.03
N ARG A 44 -2.15 -8.10 2.07
CA ARG A 44 -1.72 -9.30 2.82
C ARG A 44 -1.67 -9.07 4.32
N VAL A 45 -1.10 -7.95 4.75
CA VAL A 45 -0.92 -7.63 6.18
C VAL A 45 -2.26 -7.33 6.86
N LEU A 46 -3.14 -6.58 6.19
CA LEU A 46 -4.40 -6.10 6.74
C LEU A 46 -5.61 -6.99 6.39
N GLY A 47 -5.40 -8.06 5.61
CA GLY A 47 -6.46 -8.94 5.16
C GLY A 47 -7.50 -8.27 4.25
N LEU A 48 -7.11 -7.22 3.53
CA LEU A 48 -7.97 -6.45 2.63
C LEU A 48 -7.90 -7.01 1.21
N SER A 49 -8.95 -6.82 0.41
CA SER A 49 -8.84 -7.01 -1.04
C SER A 49 -7.90 -5.96 -1.66
N LEU A 50 -7.36 -6.22 -2.86
CA LEU A 50 -6.50 -5.27 -3.57
C LEU A 50 -7.18 -3.90 -3.80
N PRO A 51 -8.47 -3.80 -4.19
CA PRO A 51 -9.17 -2.52 -4.30
C PRO A 51 -9.31 -1.78 -2.96
N GLU A 52 -9.56 -2.52 -1.87
CA GLU A 52 -9.66 -1.94 -0.53
C GLU A 52 -8.31 -1.44 -0.04
N ALA A 53 -7.24 -2.23 -0.22
CA ALA A 53 -5.88 -1.83 0.12
C ALA A 53 -5.43 -0.61 -0.69
N LYS A 54 -5.78 -0.55 -1.98
CA LYS A 54 -5.58 0.63 -2.83
C LYS A 54 -6.25 1.86 -2.22
N THR A 55 -7.53 1.75 -1.93
CA THR A 55 -8.32 2.86 -1.35
C THR A 55 -7.75 3.31 -0.01
N ALA A 56 -7.40 2.36 0.85
CA ALA A 56 -6.87 2.65 2.18
C ALA A 56 -5.48 3.31 2.13
N ILE A 57 -4.60 2.86 1.24
CA ILE A 57 -3.29 3.49 1.03
C ILE A 57 -3.47 4.92 0.54
N TYR A 58 -4.28 5.18 -0.49
CA TYR A 58 -4.42 6.54 -0.99
C TYR A 58 -5.20 7.46 -0.04
N ALA A 59 -6.00 6.92 0.87
CA ALA A 59 -6.62 7.68 1.96
C ALA A 59 -5.64 7.98 3.12
N SER A 60 -4.50 7.27 3.20
CA SER A 60 -3.49 7.42 4.24
C SER A 60 -2.76 8.75 4.14
N ALA A 61 -2.51 9.37 5.29
CA ALA A 61 -1.67 10.57 5.37
C ALA A 61 -0.26 10.34 4.82
N ALA A 62 0.27 9.11 4.90
CA ALA A 62 1.61 8.77 4.43
C ALA A 62 1.74 8.69 2.91
N TRP A 63 0.63 8.55 2.19
CA TRP A 63 0.60 8.32 0.75
C TRP A 63 -0.29 9.31 -0.02
N ARG A 64 -0.96 10.25 0.66
CA ARG A 64 -1.83 11.23 -0.02
C ARG A 64 -1.10 12.10 -1.05
N ASP A 65 0.22 12.28 -0.93
CA ASP A 65 1.01 13.02 -1.94
C ASP A 65 0.98 12.32 -3.31
N GLN A 66 0.97 10.97 -3.30
CA GLN A 66 0.84 10.14 -4.49
C GLN A 66 -0.62 10.05 -5.01
N GLN A 67 -1.60 10.52 -4.23
CA GLN A 67 -3.01 10.52 -4.62
C GLN A 67 -3.30 11.56 -5.70
N GLU A 68 -2.69 12.74 -5.65
CA GLU A 68 -2.84 13.78 -6.69
C GLU A 68 -2.31 13.31 -8.04
N ASP A 69 -1.14 12.67 -8.05
CA ASP A 69 -0.54 12.11 -9.25
C ASP A 69 -1.43 11.02 -9.87
N TRP A 70 -2.07 10.21 -9.02
CA TRP A 70 -3.03 9.20 -9.46
C TRP A 70 -4.33 9.82 -9.98
N GLN A 71 -4.92 10.81 -9.31
CA GLN A 71 -6.12 11.46 -9.81
C GLN A 71 -5.90 12.11 -11.18
N ARG A 72 -4.72 12.71 -11.42
CA ARG A 72 -4.37 13.21 -12.75
C ARG A 72 -4.27 12.09 -13.79
N LEU A 73 -3.68 10.95 -13.45
CA LEU A 73 -3.61 9.79 -14.34
C LEU A 73 -4.98 9.17 -14.62
N GLN A 74 -5.91 9.20 -13.66
CA GLN A 74 -7.28 8.71 -13.83
C GLN A 74 -8.11 9.63 -14.71
N SER A 75 -8.07 10.95 -14.43
CA SER A 75 -8.84 11.93 -15.19
C SER A 75 -8.36 12.05 -16.63
N GLY A 76 -7.07 11.86 -16.90
CA GLY A 76 -6.54 11.81 -18.28
C GLY A 76 -6.85 10.52 -19.05
N LEU A 77 -7.47 9.52 -18.41
CA LEU A 77 -7.90 8.26 -19.04
C LEU A 77 -9.39 8.26 -19.41
N GLU A 78 -10.14 9.30 -19.00
CA GLU A 78 -11.56 9.50 -19.30
C GLU A 78 -11.81 10.52 -20.45
N GLU A 79 -10.76 10.97 -21.15
CA GLU A 79 -10.83 11.84 -22.34
C GLU A 79 -10.59 11.10 -23.66
#